data_AF-A0A7X6PFU2-F1
#
_entry.id   AF-A0A7X6PFU2-F1
#
_cell.length_a   1.000
_cell.length_b   1.000
_cell.length_c   1.000
_cell.angle_alpha   90.00
_cell.angle_beta   90.00
_cell.angle_gamma   90.00
#
_symmetry.space_group_name_H-M   'P 1'
#
loop_
_entity.id
_entity.type
_entity.pdbx_description
1 polymer ?
#
loop_
_entity_poly.entity_id
_entity_poly.type
_entity_poly.pdbx_seq_one_letter_code
_entity_poly.pdbx_strand_id
1 'polypeptide(L)'
;TATTTTAGTLAVADEAAKAARQRNRDLILLKNEIIKISNVYKVPEFSHSASLSPEAFSNEIADSLGAYLSRLDDIFSRQFNSAADTRDRFYNLNSTKLNKLQDQHYNYQLEQIVTKYLERHKMLIYNNSIIQNVDPVYLDPVKKGILSFRTHFFAPTKYFLGMSTDTYRFNIRAVLISSLLLYLVLYFNLLAGAISFLEKFKIRKQLISK
;
A
#
# COMPACT_ATOMS: atom_id res chain seq x y z
N THR A 1 20.63 -30.49 -46.24
CA THR A 1 20.81 -29.08 -45.85
C THR A 1 19.46 -28.44 -45.49
N ALA A 2 18.70 -29.01 -44.55
CA ALA A 2 17.31 -28.59 -44.29
C ALA A 2 16.89 -28.59 -42.80
N THR A 3 17.81 -28.80 -41.87
CA THR A 3 17.52 -28.89 -40.43
C THR A 3 17.80 -27.60 -39.65
N THR A 4 18.47 -26.61 -40.24
CA THR A 4 18.83 -25.36 -39.55
C THR A 4 17.72 -24.29 -39.62
N THR A 5 16.81 -24.36 -40.59
CA THR A 5 15.80 -23.31 -40.83
C THR A 5 14.61 -23.42 -39.86
N THR A 6 14.17 -24.62 -39.52
CA THR A 6 12.97 -24.83 -38.69
C THR A 6 13.17 -24.46 -37.21
N ALA A 7 14.40 -24.63 -36.69
CA ALA A 7 14.75 -24.25 -35.33
C ALA A 7 14.80 -22.73 -35.13
N GLY A 8 15.25 -21.98 -36.15
CA GLY A 8 15.25 -20.51 -36.13
C GLY A 8 13.85 -19.90 -36.15
N THR A 9 12.93 -20.46 -36.95
CA THR A 9 11.53 -19.97 -37.03
C THR A 9 10.74 -20.22 -35.75
N LEU A 10 10.98 -21.35 -35.06
CA LEU A 10 10.35 -21.67 -33.78
C LEU A 10 10.86 -20.78 -32.63
N ALA A 11 12.16 -20.45 -32.61
CA ALA A 11 12.73 -19.55 -31.62
C ALA A 11 12.20 -18.10 -31.76
N VAL A 12 12.07 -17.61 -33.00
CA VAL A 12 11.50 -16.27 -33.29
C VAL A 12 10.02 -16.19 -32.93
N ALA A 13 9.25 -17.27 -33.15
CA ALA A 13 7.85 -17.33 -32.77
C ALA A 13 7.64 -17.33 -31.24
N ASP A 14 8.51 -18.02 -30.49
CA ASP A 14 8.46 -18.03 -29.02
C ASP A 14 8.87 -16.66 -28.42
N GLU A 15 9.85 -15.99 -29.02
CA GLU A 15 10.27 -14.65 -28.62
C GLU A 15 9.17 -13.61 -28.88
N ALA A 16 8.50 -13.67 -30.03
CA ALA A 16 7.35 -12.82 -30.35
C ALA A 16 6.16 -13.06 -29.40
N ALA A 17 5.88 -14.33 -29.07
CA ALA A 17 4.83 -14.68 -28.11
C ALA A 17 5.15 -14.17 -26.69
N LYS A 18 6.42 -14.24 -26.27
CA LYS A 18 6.90 -13.70 -24.99
C LYS A 18 6.78 -12.17 -24.93
N ALA A 19 7.16 -11.48 -26.01
CA ALA A 19 7.03 -10.03 -26.12
C ALA A 19 5.56 -9.57 -26.07
N ALA A 20 4.65 -10.28 -26.75
CA ALA A 20 3.22 -9.99 -26.71
C ALA A 20 2.64 -10.18 -25.30
N ARG A 21 3.02 -11.26 -24.59
CA ARG A 21 2.63 -11.49 -23.19
C ARG A 21 3.12 -10.38 -22.26
N GLN A 22 4.37 -9.93 -22.43
CA GLN A 22 4.93 -8.83 -21.65
C GLN A 22 4.15 -7.54 -21.88
N ARG A 23 3.93 -7.17 -23.14
CA ARG A 23 3.13 -6.00 -23.51
C ARG A 23 1.75 -6.00 -22.87
N ASN A 24 1.07 -7.15 -22.90
CA ASN A 24 -0.27 -7.27 -22.30
C ASN A 24 -0.23 -7.06 -20.79
N ARG A 25 0.79 -7.58 -20.09
CA ARG A 25 0.96 -7.34 -18.65
C ARG A 25 1.21 -5.88 -18.34
N ASP A 26 2.03 -5.21 -19.15
CA ASP A 26 2.39 -3.81 -18.96
C ASP A 26 1.19 -2.89 -19.20
N LEU A 27 0.36 -3.18 -20.21
CA LEU A 27 -0.89 -2.44 -20.44
C LEU A 27 -1.89 -2.61 -19.28
N ILE A 28 -2.04 -3.82 -18.76
CA ILE A 28 -2.90 -4.08 -17.58
C ILE A 28 -2.36 -3.34 -16.35
N LEU A 29 -1.05 -3.39 -16.13
CA LEU A 29 -0.39 -2.67 -15.03
C LEU A 29 -0.64 -1.17 -15.14
N LEU A 30 -0.43 -0.60 -16.32
CA LEU A 30 -0.62 0.82 -16.59
C LEU A 30 -2.06 1.26 -16.32
N LYS A 31 -3.04 0.50 -16.83
CA LYS A 31 -4.46 0.75 -16.59
C LYS A 31 -4.78 0.78 -15.09
N ASN A 32 -4.31 -0.21 -14.34
CA ASN A 32 -4.54 -0.30 -12.91
C ASN A 32 -3.94 0.88 -12.15
N GLU A 33 -2.72 1.29 -12.49
CA GLU A 33 -2.05 2.41 -11.81
C GLU A 33 -2.68 3.76 -12.13
N ILE A 34 -3.09 4.02 -13.38
CA ILE A 34 -3.79 5.27 -13.72
C ILE A 34 -5.09 5.40 -12.94
N ILE A 35 -5.88 4.32 -12.87
CA ILE A 35 -7.12 4.29 -12.08
C ILE A 35 -6.82 4.50 -10.59
N LYS A 36 -5.78 3.86 -10.07
CA LYS A 36 -5.37 3.99 -8.66
C LYS A 36 -4.91 5.40 -8.32
N ILE A 37 -4.07 6.02 -9.16
CA ILE A 37 -3.54 7.37 -8.97
C ILE A 37 -4.69 8.39 -8.93
N SER A 38 -5.63 8.31 -9.88
CA SER A 38 -6.82 9.17 -9.87
C SER A 38 -7.62 9.03 -8.56
N ASN A 39 -7.90 7.79 -8.15
CA ASN A 39 -8.71 7.53 -6.96
C ASN A 39 -8.06 7.99 -5.66
N VAL A 40 -6.74 7.77 -5.52
CA VAL A 40 -5.97 8.07 -4.31
C VAL A 40 -5.65 9.56 -4.20
N TYR A 41 -5.14 10.17 -5.27
CA TYR A 41 -4.64 11.55 -5.25
C TYR A 41 -5.65 12.58 -5.75
N LYS A 42 -6.86 12.15 -6.15
CA LYS A 42 -7.94 13.02 -6.66
C LYS A 42 -7.50 13.89 -7.85
N VAL A 43 -6.60 13.36 -8.67
CA VAL A 43 -6.18 13.98 -9.93
C VAL A 43 -7.19 13.70 -11.04
N PRO A 44 -7.20 14.48 -12.14
CA PRO A 44 -8.12 14.24 -13.25
C PRO A 44 -8.03 12.81 -13.81
N GLU A 45 -9.18 12.20 -14.06
CA GLU A 45 -9.26 10.87 -14.66
C GLU A 45 -8.81 10.88 -16.13
N PHE A 46 -8.17 9.79 -16.56
CA PHE A 46 -7.85 9.58 -17.96
C PHE A 46 -9.10 9.13 -18.72
N SER A 47 -9.54 9.92 -19.70
CA SER A 47 -10.79 9.71 -20.44
C SER A 47 -10.85 8.38 -21.19
N HIS A 48 -9.71 7.83 -21.62
CA HIS A 48 -9.63 6.58 -22.40
C HIS A 48 -9.13 5.39 -21.59
N SER A 49 -9.37 5.36 -20.27
CA SER A 49 -8.92 4.29 -19.37
C SER A 49 -9.45 2.89 -19.75
N ALA A 50 -10.61 2.81 -20.39
CA ALA A 50 -11.18 1.55 -20.90
C ALA A 50 -10.39 0.99 -22.09
N SER A 51 -9.80 1.86 -22.92
CA SER A 51 -9.06 1.53 -24.15
C SER A 51 -7.60 1.11 -23.91
N LEU A 52 -7.13 1.14 -22.66
CA LEU A 52 -5.84 0.58 -22.24
C LEU A 52 -5.91 -0.95 -22.12
N SER A 53 -6.40 -1.60 -23.18
CA SER A 53 -6.44 -3.05 -23.34
C SER A 53 -5.64 -3.45 -24.58
N PRO A 54 -5.11 -4.69 -24.64
CA PRO A 54 -4.37 -5.18 -25.81
C PRO A 54 -5.13 -5.06 -27.15
N GLU A 55 -6.47 -5.06 -27.07
CA GLU A 55 -7.37 -5.08 -28.24
C GLU A 55 -7.68 -3.67 -28.77
N ALA A 56 -7.63 -2.64 -27.91
CA ALA A 56 -8.04 -1.28 -28.23
C ALA A 56 -6.89 -0.27 -28.22
N PHE A 57 -5.67 -0.69 -27.91
CA PHE A 57 -4.50 0.19 -27.84
C PHE A 57 -4.04 0.60 -29.24
N SER A 58 -4.17 1.90 -29.55
CA SER A 58 -3.75 2.51 -30.81
C SER A 58 -2.68 3.60 -30.57
N ASN A 59 -2.04 4.07 -31.64
CA ASN A 59 -1.03 5.13 -31.56
C ASN A 59 -1.64 6.44 -31.04
N GLU A 60 -2.88 6.75 -31.42
CA GLU A 60 -3.59 7.96 -30.97
C GLU A 60 -3.87 7.92 -29.45
N ILE A 61 -4.15 6.73 -28.91
CA ILE A 61 -4.30 6.52 -27.46
C ILE A 61 -2.95 6.65 -26.76
N ALA A 62 -1.87 6.16 -27.37
CA ALA A 62 -0.51 6.30 -26.84
C ALA A 62 -0.10 7.78 -26.74
N ASP A 63 -0.41 8.60 -27.75
CA ASP A 63 -0.14 10.04 -27.74
C ASP A 63 -0.98 10.76 -26.68
N SER A 64 -2.27 10.41 -26.59
CA SER A 64 -3.18 10.96 -25.57
C SER A 64 -2.73 10.60 -24.15
N LEU A 65 -2.25 9.37 -23.95
CA LEU A 65 -1.67 8.90 -22.70
C LEU A 65 -0.38 9.66 -22.37
N GLY A 66 0.50 9.87 -23.34
CA GLY A 66 1.71 10.67 -23.16
C GLY A 66 1.39 12.07 -22.65
N ALA A 67 0.46 12.76 -23.31
CA ALA A 67 0.00 14.09 -22.88
C ALA A 67 -0.62 14.07 -21.47
N TYR A 68 -1.35 13.02 -21.12
CA TYR A 68 -1.90 12.84 -19.77
C TYR A 68 -0.79 12.65 -18.72
N LEU A 69 0.20 11.80 -18.99
CA LEU A 69 1.33 11.57 -18.09
C LEU A 69 2.18 12.83 -17.90
N SER A 70 2.41 13.62 -18.96
CA SER A 70 3.10 14.92 -18.84
C SER A 70 2.33 15.89 -17.94
N ARG A 71 1.00 15.94 -18.06
CA ARG A 71 0.18 16.76 -17.16
C ARG A 71 0.26 16.29 -15.71
N LEU A 72 0.27 14.98 -15.47
CA LEU A 72 0.44 14.44 -14.12
C LEU A 72 1.82 14.79 -13.55
N ASP A 73 2.87 14.68 -14.35
CA ASP A 73 4.23 15.05 -13.97
C ASP A 73 4.31 16.52 -13.52
N ASP A 74 3.67 17.43 -14.25
CA ASP A 74 3.57 18.85 -13.86
C ASP A 74 2.86 19.03 -12.51
N ILE A 75 1.73 18.34 -12.30
CA ILE A 75 0.95 18.42 -11.06
C ILE A 75 1.80 17.94 -9.87
N PHE A 76 2.41 16.76 -10.00
CA PHE A 76 3.22 16.18 -8.92
C PHE A 76 4.50 16.96 -8.67
N SER A 77 5.13 17.50 -9.72
CA SER A 77 6.31 18.36 -9.59
C SER A 77 6.01 19.65 -8.83
N ARG A 78 4.89 20.30 -9.13
CA ARG A 78 4.44 21.50 -8.37
C ARG A 78 4.16 21.16 -6.91
N GLN A 79 3.47 20.04 -6.66
CA GLN A 79 3.17 19.59 -5.31
C GLN A 79 4.44 19.27 -4.51
N PHE A 80 5.41 18.61 -5.15
CA PHE A 80 6.71 18.28 -4.57
C PHE A 80 7.49 19.55 -4.21
N ASN A 81 7.62 20.48 -5.16
CA ASN A 81 8.36 21.74 -4.93
C ASN A 81 7.73 22.55 -3.79
N SER A 82 6.41 22.69 -3.77
CA SER A 82 5.70 23.38 -2.69
C SER A 82 5.92 22.74 -1.31
N ALA A 83 5.90 21.40 -1.25
CA ALA A 83 6.17 20.67 -0.02
C ALA A 83 7.64 20.81 0.42
N ALA A 84 8.59 20.76 -0.51
CA ALA A 84 10.01 20.96 -0.27
C ALA A 84 10.29 22.37 0.28
N ASP A 85 9.73 23.41 -0.36
CA ASP A 85 9.86 24.81 0.10
C ASP A 85 9.30 25.00 1.51
N THR A 86 8.15 24.36 1.80
CA THR A 86 7.53 24.41 3.13
C THR A 86 8.42 23.75 4.18
N ARG A 87 8.97 22.57 3.87
CA ARG A 87 9.90 21.84 4.73
C ARG A 87 11.16 22.66 5.00
N ASP A 88 11.76 23.22 3.95
CA ASP A 88 13.02 23.96 4.05
C ASP A 88 12.83 25.25 4.84
N ARG A 89 11.70 25.96 4.63
CA ARG A 89 11.32 27.11 5.45
C ARG A 89 11.17 26.73 6.92
N PHE A 90 10.48 25.62 7.21
CA PHE A 90 10.29 25.15 8.58
C PHE A 90 11.63 24.82 9.25
N TYR A 91 12.54 24.15 8.53
CA TYR A 91 13.86 23.81 9.02
C TYR A 91 14.70 25.07 9.31
N ASN A 92 14.73 26.02 8.38
CA ASN A 92 15.50 27.26 8.53
C ASN A 92 15.02 28.10 9.73
N LEU A 93 13.71 28.13 10.00
CA LEU A 93 13.15 28.87 11.14
C LEU A 93 13.38 28.18 12.49
N ASN A 94 13.64 26.87 12.51
CA ASN A 94 13.69 26.08 13.74
C ASN A 94 15.01 25.29 13.91
N SER A 95 16.02 25.57 13.10
CA SER A 95 17.26 24.78 12.98
C SER A 95 17.89 24.44 14.33
N THR A 96 18.07 25.43 15.22
CA THR A 96 18.65 25.22 16.55
C THR A 96 17.83 24.26 17.43
N LYS A 97 16.50 24.33 17.36
CA LYS A 97 15.62 23.43 18.14
C LYS A 97 15.60 22.03 17.53
N LEU A 98 15.59 21.94 16.20
CA LEU A 98 15.59 20.66 15.49
C LEU A 98 16.90 19.91 15.67
N ASN A 99 18.04 20.59 15.64
CA ASN A 99 19.35 19.98 15.89
C ASN A 99 19.43 19.41 17.31
N LYS A 100 18.97 20.17 18.33
CA LYS A 100 18.89 19.64 19.70
C LYS A 100 17.98 18.41 19.81
N LEU A 101 16.83 18.44 19.13
CA LEU A 101 15.92 17.30 19.12
C LEU A 101 16.55 16.07 18.44
N GLN A 102 17.30 16.30 17.35
CA GLN A 102 18.06 15.27 16.65
C GLN A 102 19.12 14.67 17.59
N ASP A 103 19.92 15.50 18.24
CA ASP A 103 20.98 15.04 19.16
C ASP A 103 20.43 14.18 20.31
N GLN A 104 19.21 14.47 20.77
CA GLN A 104 18.60 13.79 21.92
C GLN A 104 17.82 12.52 21.57
N HIS A 105 17.22 12.45 20.37
CA HIS A 105 16.21 11.43 20.05
C HIS A 105 16.43 10.69 18.74
N TYR A 106 17.43 11.07 17.95
CA TYR A 106 17.63 10.47 16.65
C TYR A 106 18.42 9.16 16.73
N ASN A 107 17.93 8.15 16.00
CA ASN A 107 18.56 6.85 15.91
C ASN A 107 18.70 6.46 14.44
N TYR A 108 19.95 6.44 13.95
CA TYR A 108 20.28 6.14 12.55
C TYR A 108 19.84 4.72 12.14
N GLN A 109 19.96 3.74 13.05
CA GLN A 109 19.54 2.37 12.77
C GLN A 109 18.02 2.28 12.63
N LEU A 110 17.28 3.02 13.47
CA LEU A 110 15.83 3.08 13.37
C LEU A 110 15.40 3.76 12.07
N GLU A 111 16.00 4.89 11.71
CA GLU A 111 15.75 5.57 10.44
C GLU A 111 15.93 4.61 9.26
N GLN A 112 17.05 3.89 9.22
CA GLN A 112 17.34 2.94 8.16
C GLN A 112 16.27 1.85 8.03
N ILE A 113 15.73 1.37 9.15
CA ILE A 113 14.66 0.36 9.15
C ILE A 113 13.34 0.94 8.64
N VAL A 114 12.96 2.15 9.08
CA VAL A 114 11.64 2.74 8.77
C VAL A 114 11.58 3.44 7.41
N THR A 115 12.71 3.89 6.88
CA THR A 115 12.81 4.51 5.54
C THR A 115 13.29 3.52 4.48
N LYS A 116 14.07 2.52 4.88
CA LYS A 116 14.70 1.55 3.97
C LYS A 116 15.48 2.21 2.83
N TYR A 117 16.19 3.31 3.07
CA TYR A 117 16.88 4.06 2.01
C TYR A 117 17.95 3.24 1.24
N LEU A 118 18.48 2.16 1.83
CA LEU A 118 19.43 1.23 1.19
C LEU A 118 18.77 0.16 0.29
N GLU A 119 17.45 0.12 0.21
CA GLU A 119 16.72 -0.85 -0.61
C GLU A 119 17.02 -0.65 -2.10
N ARG A 120 17.45 -1.73 -2.77
CA ARG A 120 17.77 -1.70 -4.21
C ARG A 120 16.53 -1.59 -5.07
N HIS A 121 15.46 -2.29 -4.66
CA HIS A 121 14.19 -2.31 -5.38
C HIS A 121 13.18 -1.37 -4.71
N LYS A 122 13.26 -0.08 -5.06
CA LYS A 122 12.41 0.97 -4.48
C LYS A 122 10.93 0.85 -4.85
N MET A 123 10.66 0.28 -6.01
CA MET A 123 9.32 -0.01 -6.51
C MET A 123 9.23 -1.49 -6.84
N LEU A 124 8.15 -2.13 -6.39
CA LEU A 124 7.88 -3.54 -6.61
C LEU A 124 6.59 -3.67 -7.42
N ILE A 125 6.61 -4.54 -8.44
CA ILE A 125 5.39 -4.92 -9.16
C ILE A 125 4.84 -6.17 -8.49
N TYR A 126 3.66 -6.06 -7.91
CA TYR A 126 2.97 -7.16 -7.25
C TYR A 126 1.49 -7.13 -7.61
N ASN A 127 0.94 -8.28 -8.05
CA ASN A 127 -0.46 -8.41 -8.46
C ASN A 127 -0.94 -7.33 -9.45
N ASN A 128 -0.14 -7.06 -10.50
CA ASN A 128 -0.42 -5.99 -11.48
C ASN A 128 -0.64 -4.61 -10.86
N SER A 129 0.06 -4.31 -9.76
CA SER A 129 0.14 -2.99 -9.16
C SER A 129 1.57 -2.64 -8.75
N ILE A 130 1.90 -1.36 -8.81
CA ILE A 130 3.16 -0.81 -8.34
C ILE A 130 3.02 -0.47 -6.86
N ILE A 131 3.91 -1.04 -6.04
CA ILE A 131 3.97 -0.83 -4.61
C ILE A 131 5.29 -0.13 -4.29
N GLN A 132 5.21 0.97 -3.54
CA GLN A 132 6.37 1.66 -3.01
C GLN A 132 6.95 0.86 -1.84
N ASN A 133 8.24 0.53 -1.92
CA ASN A 133 8.96 -0.29 -0.93
C ASN A 133 9.88 0.56 -0.03
N VAL A 134 10.17 1.79 -0.43
CA VAL A 134 10.94 2.78 0.35
C VAL A 134 10.03 3.76 1.06
N ASP A 135 10.54 4.37 2.12
CA ASP A 135 9.88 5.40 2.89
C ASP A 135 8.48 5.04 3.41
N PRO A 136 8.25 3.80 3.89
CA PRO A 136 6.92 3.38 4.33
C PRO A 136 6.40 4.20 5.52
N VAL A 137 7.28 4.82 6.31
CA VAL A 137 6.89 5.70 7.41
C VAL A 137 6.17 6.98 6.96
N TYR A 138 6.41 7.43 5.72
CA TYR A 138 5.78 8.61 5.13
C TYR A 138 4.61 8.27 4.22
N LEU A 139 4.31 6.98 4.05
CA LEU A 139 3.22 6.53 3.19
C LEU A 139 1.92 6.51 3.99
N ASP A 140 0.96 7.33 3.60
CA ASP A 140 -0.39 7.24 4.17
C ASP A 140 -1.11 6.00 3.62
N PRO A 141 -1.80 5.23 4.49
CA PRO A 141 -2.54 4.07 4.02
C PRO A 141 -3.74 4.49 3.17
N VAL A 142 -4.07 3.69 2.17
CA VAL A 142 -5.28 3.93 1.38
C VAL A 142 -6.51 3.59 2.23
N LYS A 143 -7.48 4.50 2.31
CA LYS A 143 -8.77 4.28 2.97
C LYS A 143 -9.52 3.13 2.28
N LYS A 144 -9.69 1.99 2.96
CA LYS A 144 -10.45 0.83 2.45
C LYS A 144 -11.70 0.56 3.28
N GLY A 145 -12.69 1.45 3.21
CA GLY A 145 -13.96 1.30 3.93
C GLY A 145 -13.88 1.63 5.43
N ILE A 146 -15.02 1.53 6.12
CA ILE A 146 -15.27 2.11 7.46
C ILE A 146 -14.52 1.35 8.58
N LEU A 147 -14.32 0.04 8.40
CA LEU A 147 -13.72 -0.86 9.41
C LEU A 147 -12.31 -1.36 9.04
N SER A 148 -11.65 -0.79 8.03
CA SER A 148 -10.30 -1.23 7.64
C SER A 148 -9.23 -0.59 8.50
N PHE A 149 -8.87 -1.28 9.59
CA PHE A 149 -7.67 -1.01 10.38
C PHE A 149 -6.39 -1.61 9.78
N ARG A 150 -6.51 -2.46 8.74
CA ARG A 150 -5.38 -3.11 8.10
C ARG A 150 -4.57 -2.10 7.29
N THR A 151 -3.37 -1.82 7.76
CA THR A 151 -2.41 -0.88 7.19
C THR A 151 -1.03 -1.54 7.17
N HIS A 152 -0.08 -0.96 6.44
CA HIS A 152 1.31 -1.43 6.51
C HIS A 152 1.90 -1.13 7.89
N PHE A 153 2.92 -1.89 8.30
CA PHE A 153 3.41 -1.87 9.68
C PHE A 153 3.93 -0.49 10.12
N PHE A 154 4.63 0.22 9.24
CA PHE A 154 5.19 1.54 9.52
C PHE A 154 4.25 2.71 9.26
N ALA A 155 2.95 2.47 8.99
CA ALA A 155 2.02 3.53 8.67
C ALA A 155 1.92 4.56 9.82
N PRO A 156 2.04 5.86 9.54
CA PRO A 156 1.98 6.89 10.58
C PRO A 156 0.56 7.00 11.15
N THR A 157 -0.45 6.74 10.32
CA THR A 157 -1.87 6.83 10.66
C THR A 157 -2.58 5.51 10.43
N LYS A 158 -3.66 5.28 11.18
CA LYS A 158 -4.59 4.15 11.02
C LYS A 158 -6.01 4.67 10.89
N TYR A 159 -6.74 4.09 9.93
CA TYR A 159 -8.17 4.34 9.79
C TYR A 159 -8.96 3.38 10.67
N PHE A 160 -9.79 3.94 11.55
CA PHE A 160 -10.69 3.19 12.41
C PHE A 160 -12.00 3.95 12.51
N LEU A 161 -13.12 3.27 12.24
CA LEU A 161 -14.48 3.86 12.26
C LEU A 161 -14.61 5.15 11.43
N GLY A 162 -13.98 5.18 10.25
CA GLY A 162 -14.01 6.34 9.35
C GLY A 162 -13.13 7.53 9.76
N MET A 163 -12.46 7.47 10.91
CA MET A 163 -11.55 8.52 11.39
C MET A 163 -10.08 8.10 11.21
N SER A 164 -9.21 9.04 10.85
CA SER A 164 -7.75 8.86 10.91
C SER A 164 -7.27 9.06 12.34
N THR A 165 -6.56 8.08 12.87
CA THR A 165 -5.96 8.13 14.21
C THR A 165 -4.48 7.82 14.12
N ASP A 166 -3.66 8.55 14.88
CA ASP A 166 -2.21 8.30 14.92
C ASP A 166 -1.94 6.86 15.39
N THR A 167 -1.02 6.16 14.73
CA THR A 167 -0.69 4.77 15.07
C THR A 167 -0.29 4.62 16.54
N TYR A 168 0.46 5.60 17.06
CA TYR A 168 0.83 5.65 18.48
C TYR A 168 -0.41 5.67 19.40
N ARG A 169 -1.32 6.62 19.20
CA ARG A 169 -2.54 6.77 20.03
C ARG A 169 -3.49 5.59 19.88
N PHE A 170 -3.57 5.01 18.68
CA PHE A 170 -4.36 3.81 18.44
C PHE A 170 -3.80 2.62 19.23
N ASN A 171 -2.50 2.35 19.11
CA ASN A 171 -1.87 1.20 19.77
C ASN A 171 -1.93 1.32 21.30
N ILE A 172 -1.68 2.51 21.87
CA ILE A 172 -1.78 2.71 23.33
C ILE A 172 -3.22 2.49 23.82
N ARG A 173 -4.23 3.04 23.14
CA ARG A 173 -5.63 2.79 23.49
C ARG A 173 -6.01 1.32 23.37
N ALA A 174 -5.53 0.62 22.34
CA ALA A 174 -5.79 -0.79 22.17
C ALA A 174 -5.23 -1.63 23.34
N VAL A 175 -4.00 -1.33 23.78
CA VAL A 175 -3.40 -1.98 24.96
C VAL A 175 -4.24 -1.69 26.19
N LEU A 176 -4.54 -0.43 26.48
CA LEU A 176 -5.33 -0.04 27.66
C LEU A 176 -6.73 -0.68 27.68
N ILE A 177 -7.42 -0.70 26.53
CA ILE A 177 -8.73 -1.33 26.39
C ILE A 177 -8.61 -2.84 26.59
N SER A 178 -7.58 -3.49 26.04
CA SER A 178 -7.37 -4.93 26.22
C SER A 178 -7.10 -5.29 27.68
N SER A 179 -6.35 -4.47 28.41
CA SER A 179 -6.09 -4.66 29.84
C SER A 179 -7.35 -4.44 30.67
N LEU A 180 -8.15 -3.41 30.36
CA LEU A 180 -9.43 -3.17 31.03
C LEU A 180 -10.44 -4.30 30.76
N LEU A 181 -10.54 -4.74 29.51
CA LEU A 181 -11.40 -5.85 29.12
C LEU A 181 -10.98 -7.13 29.87
N LEU A 182 -9.69 -7.43 29.91
CA LEU A 182 -9.16 -8.56 30.66
C LEU A 182 -9.52 -8.46 32.15
N TYR A 183 -9.35 -7.28 32.76
CA TYR A 183 -9.77 -7.04 34.14
C TYR A 183 -11.26 -7.34 34.35
N LEU A 184 -12.13 -6.87 33.46
CA LEU A 184 -13.58 -7.15 33.54
C LEU A 184 -13.89 -8.65 33.38
N VAL A 185 -13.20 -9.33 32.46
CA VAL A 185 -13.35 -10.79 32.25
C VAL A 185 -13.04 -11.56 33.52
N LEU A 186 -11.95 -11.20 34.21
CA LEU A 186 -11.58 -11.82 35.49
C LEU A 186 -12.54 -11.40 36.61
N TYR A 187 -12.88 -10.12 36.72
CA TYR A 187 -13.73 -9.59 37.78
C TYR A 187 -15.11 -10.26 37.82
N PHE A 188 -15.74 -10.45 36.65
CA PHE A 188 -17.05 -11.12 36.56
C PHE A 188 -16.94 -12.65 36.44
N ASN A 189 -15.75 -13.24 36.55
CA ASN A 189 -15.50 -14.66 36.32
C ASN A 189 -16.10 -15.16 34.99
N LEU A 190 -16.11 -14.32 33.96
CA LEU A 190 -16.69 -14.62 32.64
C LEU A 190 -16.06 -15.87 32.01
N LEU A 191 -14.77 -16.11 32.30
CA LEU A 191 -14.07 -17.31 31.85
C LEU A 191 -14.66 -18.60 32.46
N ALA A 192 -14.97 -18.60 33.76
CA ALA A 192 -15.60 -19.75 34.42
C ALA A 192 -17.03 -19.99 33.89
N GLY A 193 -17.76 -18.90 33.62
CA GLY A 193 -19.05 -18.95 32.93
C GLY A 193 -18.95 -19.58 31.54
N ALA A 194 -17.94 -19.19 30.75
CA ALA A 194 -17.71 -19.73 29.41
C ALA A 194 -17.36 -21.24 29.44
N ILE A 195 -16.52 -21.68 30.37
CA ILE A 195 -16.17 -23.11 30.54
C ILE A 195 -17.42 -23.91 30.92
N SER A 196 -18.19 -23.43 31.89
CA SER A 196 -19.43 -24.09 32.33
C SER A 196 -20.46 -24.21 31.20
N PHE A 197 -20.54 -23.20 30.32
CA PHE A 197 -21.39 -23.22 29.14
C PHE A 197 -20.93 -24.28 28.12
N LEU A 198 -19.62 -24.36 27.85
CA LEU A 198 -19.03 -25.35 26.95
C LEU A 198 -19.22 -26.79 27.46
N GLU A 199 -19.08 -27.02 28.76
CA GLU A 199 -19.36 -28.31 29.39
C GLU A 199 -20.82 -28.73 29.20
N LYS A 200 -21.77 -27.84 29.50
CA LYS A 200 -23.20 -28.08 29.27
C LYS A 200 -23.51 -28.40 27.81
N PHE A 201 -22.86 -27.71 26.88
CA PHE A 201 -23.03 -27.95 25.44
C PHE A 201 -22.47 -29.31 25.01
N LYS A 202 -21.30 -29.70 25.51
CA LYS A 202 -20.69 -31.02 25.25
C LYS A 202 -21.54 -32.17 25.81
N ILE A 203 -22.08 -32.02 27.01
CA ILE A 203 -22.95 -33.01 27.67
C ILE A 203 -24.27 -33.16 26.87
N ARG A 204 -24.90 -32.05 26.45
CA ARG A 204 -26.10 -32.10 25.60
C ARG A 204 -25.83 -32.81 24.27
N LYS A 205 -24.70 -32.55 23.61
CA LYS A 205 -24.34 -33.23 22.36
C LYS A 205 -24.15 -34.74 22.55
N GLN A 206 -23.56 -35.18 23.65
CA GLN A 206 -23.40 -36.60 23.96
C GLN A 206 -24.72 -37.31 24.28
N LEU A 207 -25.68 -36.61 24.89
CA LEU A 207 -27.02 -37.14 25.18
C LEU A 207 -27.92 -37.25 23.93
N ILE A 208 -27.71 -36.39 22.92
CA ILE A 208 -28.47 -36.40 21.65
C ILE A 208 -27.87 -37.39 20.63
N SER A 209 -26.61 -37.81 20.84
CA SER A 209 -25.87 -38.74 19.95
C SER A 209 -25.98 -40.22 20.37
N LYS A 210 -26.72 -40.53 21.43
CA LYS A 210 -27.09 -41.88 21.86
C LYS A 210 -28.54 -42.13 21.51
#